data_AF-A0AAJ6AQR9-F1
#
_entry.id   AF-A0AAJ6AQR9-F1
#
_cell.length_a   1.000
_cell.length_b   1.000
_cell.length_c   1.000
_cell.angle_alpha   90.00
_cell.angle_beta   90.00
_cell.angle_gamma   90.00
#
_symmetry.space_group_name_H-M   'P 1'
#
loop_
_entity.id
_entity.type
_entity.pdbx_description
1 polymer ?
#
loop_
_entity_poly.entity_id
_entity_poly.type
_entity_poly.pdbx_seq_one_letter_code
_entity_poly.pdbx_strand_id
1 'polypeptide(L)'
;MADTVKPFPFATVKELKARWPDMPAGSEDHAATLLEDASQFILDMVPSSADAKESTRRRVVCAVVRRSMEASTADLSGFSQFSVGTGPFSMGGSPANPHGDFYLTKNEKRSLGDGQQKAFSVQVTGQVAGLEQHRPWCSLMFGATRCSCGADIAGEPIYER
;
A
#
# COMPACT_ATOMS: atom_id res chain seq x y z
N MET A 1 11.48 6.52 -5.49
CA MET A 1 10.14 6.27 -6.08
C MET A 1 9.05 7.09 -5.36
N ALA A 2 9.35 8.29 -4.86
CA ALA A 2 8.38 9.16 -4.17
C ALA A 2 7.57 10.05 -5.14
N ASP A 3 8.10 10.32 -6.33
CA ASP A 3 7.58 11.31 -7.28
C ASP A 3 6.28 10.94 -8.03
N THR A 4 5.78 9.71 -7.92
CA THR A 4 4.67 9.24 -8.78
C THR A 4 3.30 9.28 -8.11
N VAL A 5 3.20 9.45 -6.80
CA VAL A 5 1.93 9.33 -6.08
C VAL A 5 1.36 10.72 -5.77
N LYS A 6 0.33 11.12 -6.53
CA LYS A 6 -0.39 12.39 -6.31
C LYS A 6 -1.73 12.16 -5.57
N PRO A 7 -2.15 13.09 -4.68
CA PRO A 7 -1.38 14.23 -4.16
C PRO A 7 -0.33 13.80 -3.13
N PHE A 8 0.83 14.48 -3.13
CA PHE A 8 1.85 14.40 -2.09
C PHE A 8 2.09 15.82 -1.54
N PRO A 9 2.13 16.04 -0.22
CA PRO A 9 1.82 15.08 0.86
C PRO A 9 0.36 14.60 0.83
N PHE A 10 0.07 13.46 1.48
CA PHE A 10 -1.26 12.83 1.43
C PHE A 10 -2.37 13.61 2.16
N ALA A 11 -2.01 14.58 2.98
CA ALA A 11 -2.94 15.48 3.67
C ALA A 11 -2.30 16.86 3.86
N THR A 12 -3.15 17.89 3.94
CA THR A 12 -2.71 19.26 4.27
C THR A 12 -2.90 19.58 5.75
N VAL A 13 -2.19 20.58 6.27
CA VAL A 13 -2.34 21.06 7.66
C VAL A 13 -3.79 21.47 7.96
N LYS A 14 -4.51 22.04 6.98
CA LYS A 14 -5.94 22.37 7.12
C LYS A 14 -6.80 21.13 7.37
N GLU A 15 -6.52 20.04 6.66
CA GLU A 15 -7.24 18.78 6.82
C GLU A 15 -6.87 18.06 8.11
N LEU A 16 -5.63 18.22 8.59
CA LEU A 16 -5.19 17.76 9.90
C LEU A 16 -5.97 18.50 11.01
N LYS A 17 -6.01 19.84 10.98
CA LYS A 17 -6.77 20.66 11.93
C LYS A 17 -8.27 20.35 11.93
N ALA A 18 -8.85 20.10 10.76
CA ALA A 18 -10.26 19.72 10.65
C ALA A 18 -10.57 18.38 11.35
N ARG A 19 -9.57 17.48 11.46
CA ARG A 19 -9.69 16.18 12.15
C ARG A 19 -9.22 16.23 13.61
N TRP A 20 -8.39 17.20 13.97
CA TRP A 20 -7.82 17.37 15.29
C TRP A 20 -7.93 18.83 15.73
N PRO A 21 -9.09 19.23 16.30
CA PRO A 21 -9.31 20.60 16.73
C PRO A 21 -8.48 21.01 17.95
N ASP A 22 -7.96 20.05 18.72
CA ASP A 22 -7.12 20.23 19.90
C ASP A 22 -5.62 20.32 19.58
N MET A 23 -5.26 20.54 18.31
CA MET A 23 -3.85 20.61 17.89
C MET A 23 -3.15 21.81 18.55
N PRO A 24 -1.94 21.63 19.13
CA PRO A 24 -1.25 22.69 19.84
C PRO A 24 -0.99 23.91 18.93
N ALA A 25 -1.34 25.10 19.43
CA ALA A 25 -1.16 26.35 18.69
C ALA A 25 0.34 26.61 18.42
N GLY A 26 0.68 27.05 17.20
CA GLY A 26 2.06 27.32 16.79
C GLY A 26 2.84 26.10 16.25
N SER A 27 2.22 24.92 16.21
CA SER A 27 2.85 23.70 15.67
C SER A 27 2.64 23.49 14.15
N GLU A 28 2.21 24.52 13.42
CA GLU A 28 1.77 24.38 12.03
C GLU A 28 2.90 24.02 11.07
N ASP A 29 4.06 24.67 11.20
CA ASP A 29 5.24 24.39 10.39
C ASP A 29 5.78 22.98 10.69
N HIS A 30 5.83 22.62 11.98
CA HIS A 30 6.24 21.29 12.41
C HIS A 30 5.29 20.21 11.88
N ALA A 31 3.98 20.46 11.93
CA ALA A 31 2.98 19.56 11.38
C ALA A 31 3.11 19.41 9.86
N ALA A 32 3.48 20.46 9.13
CA ALA A 32 3.75 20.38 7.69
C ALA A 32 4.90 19.43 7.38
N THR A 33 6.04 19.57 8.07
CA THR A 33 7.19 18.67 7.92
C THR A 33 6.82 17.22 8.27
N LEU A 34 6.13 17.01 9.40
CA LEU A 34 5.70 15.66 9.80
C LEU A 34 4.71 15.03 8.81
N LEU A 35 3.87 15.82 8.14
CA LEU A 35 2.96 15.31 7.10
C LEU A 35 3.72 14.81 5.88
N GLU A 36 4.81 15.47 5.49
CA GLU A 36 5.70 15.02 4.41
C GLU A 36 6.43 13.73 4.80
N ASP A 37 7.09 13.74 5.97
CA ASP A 37 7.84 12.59 6.47
C ASP A 37 6.94 11.37 6.71
N ALA A 38 5.75 11.57 7.29
CA ALA A 38 4.78 10.48 7.50
C ALA A 38 4.23 9.93 6.18
N SER A 39 4.06 10.78 5.15
CA SER A 39 3.63 10.33 3.82
C SER A 39 4.71 9.45 3.18
N GLN A 40 5.98 9.86 3.29
CA GLN A 40 7.11 9.07 2.81
C GLN A 40 7.25 7.74 3.59
N PHE A 41 7.16 7.78 4.92
CA PHE A 41 7.20 6.60 5.77
C PHE A 41 6.12 5.57 5.40
N ILE A 42 4.91 6.02 5.08
CA ILE A 42 3.81 5.13 4.66
C ILE A 42 4.11 4.45 3.33
N LEU A 43 4.72 5.17 2.38
CA LEU A 43 5.15 4.60 1.09
C LEU A 43 6.26 3.55 1.28
N ASP A 44 7.21 3.83 2.16
CA ASP A 44 8.34 2.93 2.43
C ASP A 44 7.89 1.66 3.16
N MET A 45 6.97 1.78 4.12
CA MET A 45 6.46 0.65 4.91
C MET A 45 5.40 -0.17 4.17
N VAL A 46 4.57 0.47 3.35
CA VAL A 46 3.47 -0.16 2.63
C VAL A 46 3.46 0.36 1.19
N PRO A 47 4.21 -0.27 0.27
CA PRO A 47 4.27 0.17 -1.13
C PRO A 47 2.89 0.16 -1.82
N SER A 48 2.00 -0.75 -1.43
CA SER A 48 0.62 -0.84 -1.92
C SER A 48 -0.26 0.36 -1.51
N SER A 49 0.22 1.21 -0.60
CA SER A 49 -0.46 2.45 -0.24
C SER A 49 -0.56 3.44 -1.40
N ALA A 50 0.35 3.35 -2.39
CA ALA A 50 0.31 4.15 -3.61
C ALA A 50 -1.03 3.97 -4.37
N ASP A 51 -1.56 2.75 -4.40
CA ASP A 51 -2.83 2.39 -5.05
C ASP A 51 -4.05 2.55 -4.13
N ALA A 52 -3.85 2.86 -2.85
CA ALA A 52 -4.94 3.02 -1.91
C ALA A 52 -5.74 4.29 -2.21
N LYS A 53 -7.05 4.25 -1.88
CA LYS A 53 -7.94 5.40 -2.00
C LYS A 53 -7.34 6.61 -1.28
N GLU A 54 -7.41 7.77 -1.93
CA GLU A 54 -6.87 9.03 -1.39
C GLU A 54 -7.42 9.35 0.01
N SER A 55 -8.73 9.14 0.22
CA SER A 55 -9.36 9.34 1.53
C SER A 55 -8.82 8.42 2.62
N THR A 56 -8.42 7.19 2.27
CA THR A 56 -7.80 6.25 3.21
C THR A 56 -6.39 6.71 3.56
N ARG A 57 -5.56 7.05 2.56
CA ARG A 57 -4.21 7.59 2.78
C ARG A 57 -4.25 8.82 3.69
N ARG A 58 -5.11 9.78 3.36
CA ARG A 58 -5.32 11.01 4.13
C ARG A 58 -5.68 10.73 5.59
N ARG A 59 -6.64 9.82 5.83
CA ARG A 59 -7.05 9.44 7.19
C ARG A 59 -5.90 8.84 7.99
N VAL A 60 -5.13 7.94 7.38
CA VAL A 60 -4.02 7.25 8.06
C VAL A 60 -2.89 8.22 8.38
N VAL A 61 -2.50 9.07 7.43
CA VAL A 61 -1.43 10.07 7.61
C VAL A 61 -1.76 11.03 8.74
N CYS A 62 -2.97 11.60 8.76
CA CYS A 62 -3.38 12.48 9.85
C CYS A 62 -3.35 11.78 11.22
N ALA A 63 -3.71 10.49 11.27
CA ALA A 63 -3.69 9.71 12.51
C ALA A 63 -2.25 9.41 12.97
N VAL A 64 -1.33 9.11 12.06
CA VAL A 64 0.09 8.89 12.36
C VAL A 64 0.74 10.16 12.90
N VAL A 65 0.57 11.30 12.21
CA VAL A 65 1.13 12.58 12.65
C VAL A 65 0.58 13.00 13.99
N ARG A 66 -0.73 12.87 14.21
CA ARG A 66 -1.35 13.15 15.51
C ARG A 66 -0.71 12.34 16.63
N ARG A 67 -0.56 11.02 16.45
CA ARG A 67 0.05 10.14 17.47
C ARG A 67 1.51 10.46 17.74
N SER A 68 2.27 10.82 16.70
CA SER A 68 3.67 11.24 16.84
C SER A 68 3.75 12.55 17.64
N MET A 69 2.94 13.55 17.32
CA MET A 69 2.91 14.82 18.06
C MET A 69 2.41 14.66 19.50
N GLU A 70 1.39 13.85 19.75
CA GLU A 70 0.92 13.53 21.10
C GLU A 70 2.05 12.83 21.91
N ALA A 71 2.78 11.88 21.31
CA ALA A 71 3.92 11.23 21.96
C ALA A 71 5.11 12.17 22.23
N SER A 72 5.36 13.16 21.38
CA SER A 72 6.42 14.16 21.59
C SER A 72 6.07 15.22 22.64
N THR A 73 4.78 15.45 22.90
CA THR A 73 4.31 16.50 23.84
C THR A 73 4.00 15.96 25.23
N ALA A 74 3.71 14.68 25.36
CA ALA A 74 3.31 14.08 26.62
C ALA A 74 4.37 13.11 27.15
N ASP A 75 5.01 13.50 28.24
CA ASP A 75 5.83 12.65 29.12
C ASP A 75 5.04 11.45 29.72
N LEU A 76 3.73 11.33 29.41
CA LEU A 76 2.81 10.34 29.99
C LEU A 76 1.74 9.77 29.03
N SER A 77 1.63 10.18 27.75
CA SER A 77 0.58 9.65 26.85
C SER A 77 1.06 8.42 26.08
N GLY A 78 1.19 7.30 26.79
CA GLY A 78 1.58 6.07 26.12
C GLY A 78 1.63 4.84 27.00
N PHE A 79 0.95 4.77 28.14
CA PHE A 79 1.00 3.54 28.94
C PHE A 79 0.45 2.33 28.15
N SER A 80 1.33 1.40 27.76
CA SER A 80 0.96 0.14 27.10
C SER A 80 0.33 -0.86 28.09
N GLN A 81 0.57 -0.65 29.39
CA GLN A 81 0.06 -1.45 30.49
C GLN A 81 -0.16 -0.55 31.71
N PHE A 82 -1.40 -0.54 32.22
CA PHE A 82 -1.77 0.13 33.46
C PHE A 82 -2.08 -0.95 34.49
N SER A 83 -1.18 -1.15 35.46
CA SER A 83 -1.39 -2.05 36.59
C SER A 83 -1.66 -1.21 37.83
N VAL A 84 -2.86 -1.35 38.41
CA VAL A 84 -3.22 -0.71 39.68
C VAL A 84 -3.14 -1.80 40.76
N GLY A 85 -2.06 -1.79 41.53
CA GLY A 85 -2.01 -2.52 42.80
C GLY A 85 -2.81 -1.74 43.86
N THR A 86 -3.33 -2.41 44.90
CA THR A 86 -4.01 -1.78 46.04
C THR A 86 -3.15 -1.90 47.32
N GLY A 87 -2.27 -0.92 47.62
CA GLY A 87 -1.36 -0.79 48.78
C GLY A 87 -0.03 -0.08 48.41
N PRO A 88 0.80 0.48 49.35
CA PRO A 88 1.68 1.67 49.20
C PRO A 88 2.33 1.80 47.82
N PHE A 89 1.69 2.56 46.95
CA PHE A 89 1.43 2.13 45.58
C PHE A 89 2.53 2.53 44.60
N SER A 90 3.09 1.52 43.92
CA SER A 90 3.95 1.72 42.76
C SER A 90 3.07 1.96 41.52
N MET A 91 3.09 3.19 41.00
CA MET A 91 2.61 3.50 39.66
C MET A 91 3.78 3.38 38.69
N GLY A 92 3.86 2.24 38.01
CA GLY A 92 4.81 2.01 36.94
C GLY A 92 4.05 1.66 35.67
N GLY A 93 4.45 2.27 34.58
CA GLY A 93 4.09 1.74 33.29
C GLY A 93 4.94 2.37 32.19
N SER A 94 5.09 1.61 31.12
CA SER A 94 6.06 1.94 30.10
C SER A 94 5.38 2.72 28.98
N PRO A 95 5.93 3.90 28.61
CA PRO A 95 5.48 4.60 27.42
C PRO A 95 5.68 3.71 26.19
N ALA A 96 4.64 3.57 25.39
CA ALA A 96 4.55 2.73 24.21
C ALA A 96 5.33 3.32 23.03
N ASN A 97 5.60 4.63 23.06
CA ASN A 97 6.40 5.34 22.07
C ASN A 97 7.19 6.50 22.71
N PRO A 98 8.27 6.21 23.46
CA PRO A 98 9.05 7.23 24.18
C PRO A 98 9.80 8.20 23.25
N HIS A 99 10.07 7.81 22.00
CA HIS A 99 10.83 8.61 21.04
C HIS A 99 9.95 9.39 20.05
N GLY A 100 8.62 9.21 20.09
CA GLY A 100 7.72 9.88 19.15
C GLY A 100 7.81 9.34 17.71
N ASP A 101 8.35 8.14 17.52
CA ASP A 101 8.53 7.51 16.21
C ASP A 101 7.20 7.25 15.50
N PHE A 102 7.21 7.23 14.17
CA PHE A 102 6.04 6.85 13.39
C PHE A 102 5.77 5.35 13.48
N TYR A 103 4.52 4.99 13.74
CA TYR A 103 4.07 3.60 13.67
C TYR A 103 2.69 3.47 13.05
N LEU A 104 2.50 2.34 12.35
CA LEU A 104 1.24 1.94 11.74
C LEU A 104 0.61 0.79 12.52
N THR A 105 -0.67 0.94 12.88
CA THR A 105 -1.45 -0.13 13.47
C THR A 105 -1.76 -1.22 12.44
N LYS A 106 -2.06 -2.44 12.90
CA LYS A 106 -2.45 -3.56 12.01
C LYS A 106 -3.65 -3.21 11.12
N ASN A 107 -4.62 -2.48 11.65
CA ASN A 107 -5.82 -2.07 10.91
C ASN A 107 -5.49 -1.02 9.83
N GLU A 108 -4.58 -0.09 10.10
CA GLU A 108 -4.13 0.91 9.12
C GLU A 108 -3.38 0.24 7.97
N LYS A 109 -2.43 -0.65 8.27
CA LYS A 109 -1.72 -1.47 7.27
C LYS A 109 -2.71 -2.22 6.37
N ARG A 110 -3.69 -2.90 6.97
CA ARG A 110 -4.75 -3.59 6.23
C ARG A 110 -5.57 -2.65 5.34
N SER A 111 -5.90 -1.46 5.83
CA SER A 111 -6.65 -0.46 5.06
C SER A 111 -5.86 0.12 3.88
N LEU A 112 -4.53 0.18 4.00
CA LEU A 112 -3.61 0.62 2.94
C LEU A 112 -3.32 -0.49 1.92
N GLY A 113 -3.86 -1.70 2.12
CA GLY A 113 -3.72 -2.84 1.20
C GLY A 113 -2.61 -3.81 1.58
N ASP A 114 -1.98 -3.65 2.74
CA ASP A 114 -1.02 -4.61 3.27
C ASP A 114 -1.73 -5.85 3.86
N GLY A 115 -1.17 -7.04 3.66
CA GLY A 115 -1.73 -8.30 4.17
C GLY A 115 -3.09 -8.71 3.58
N GLN A 116 -3.52 -8.15 2.44
CA GLN A 116 -4.64 -8.67 1.66
C GLN A 116 -4.13 -9.65 0.60
N GLN A 117 -4.46 -10.94 0.72
CA GLN A 117 -4.21 -11.89 -0.37
C GLN A 117 -5.10 -11.54 -1.56
N LYS A 118 -4.48 -11.25 -2.71
CA LYS A 118 -5.17 -11.08 -3.99
C LYS A 118 -4.97 -12.36 -4.80
N ALA A 119 -6.06 -12.91 -5.33
CA ALA A 119 -5.94 -13.98 -6.33
C ALA A 119 -5.25 -13.40 -7.57
N PHE A 120 -4.15 -14.03 -7.98
CA PHE A 120 -3.47 -13.71 -9.23
C PHE A 120 -3.34 -15.00 -10.02
N SER A 121 -3.51 -14.91 -11.34
CA SER A 121 -3.19 -15.99 -12.26
C SER A 121 -1.98 -15.55 -13.08
N VAL A 122 -0.98 -16.41 -13.17
CA VAL A 122 0.13 -16.24 -14.11
C VAL A 122 -0.15 -17.18 -15.27
N GLN A 123 -0.20 -16.64 -16.48
CA GLN A 123 -0.19 -17.48 -17.68
C GLN A 123 1.21 -18.08 -17.80
N VAL A 124 1.34 -19.35 -17.41
CA VAL A 124 2.61 -20.10 -17.48
C VAL A 124 2.98 -20.44 -18.93
N THR A 125 2.00 -20.44 -19.83
CA THR A 125 2.23 -20.55 -21.26
C THR A 125 2.44 -19.16 -21.82
N GLY A 126 3.69 -18.81 -22.11
CA GLY A 126 4.00 -17.60 -22.87
C GLY A 126 3.13 -17.55 -24.12
N GLN A 127 2.58 -16.38 -24.42
CA GLN A 127 2.13 -16.08 -25.77
C GLN A 127 3.28 -16.46 -26.70
N VAL A 128 3.13 -17.60 -27.36
CA VAL A 128 3.89 -17.93 -28.56
C VAL A 128 3.37 -16.98 -29.62
N ALA A 129 3.84 -15.73 -29.54
CA ALA A 129 3.84 -14.78 -30.63
C ALA A 129 4.55 -15.48 -31.79
N GLY A 130 3.77 -16.17 -32.64
CA GLY A 130 4.28 -16.98 -33.73
C GLY A 130 3.44 -18.19 -34.17
N LEU A 131 2.38 -18.59 -33.45
CA LEU A 131 1.52 -19.71 -33.94
C LEU A 131 0.39 -19.29 -34.89
N GLU A 132 0.23 -18.00 -35.16
CA GLU A 132 -0.70 -17.53 -36.20
C GLU A 132 -0.25 -17.91 -37.62
N GLN A 133 0.97 -18.44 -37.79
CA GLN A 133 1.52 -18.87 -39.08
C GLN A 133 2.06 -20.29 -39.01
N HIS A 134 1.14 -21.25 -38.87
CA HIS A 134 1.37 -22.70 -38.96
C HIS A 134 2.30 -23.32 -37.89
N ARG A 135 1.89 -24.50 -37.37
CA ARG A 135 2.71 -25.29 -36.43
C ARG A 135 4.05 -25.66 -37.09
N PRO A 136 5.15 -25.78 -36.33
CA PRO A 136 6.45 -26.18 -36.89
C PRO A 136 6.45 -27.59 -37.51
N TRP A 137 5.48 -28.43 -37.15
CA TRP A 137 5.23 -29.73 -37.80
C TRP A 137 4.26 -29.68 -38.99
N CYS A 138 3.82 -28.48 -39.38
CA CYS A 138 2.88 -28.33 -40.49
C CYS A 138 3.53 -28.83 -41.77
N SER A 139 2.77 -29.50 -42.63
CA SER A 139 3.25 -29.93 -43.95
C SER A 139 3.85 -28.77 -44.78
N LEU A 140 3.38 -27.52 -44.58
CA LEU A 140 3.98 -26.34 -45.20
C LEU A 140 5.43 -26.08 -44.74
N MET A 141 5.75 -26.34 -43.46
CA MET A 141 7.11 -26.23 -42.93
C MET A 141 8.03 -27.33 -43.46
N PHE A 142 7.45 -28.40 -44.02
CA PHE A 142 8.15 -29.50 -44.67
C PHE A 142 8.10 -29.43 -46.22
N GLY A 143 7.71 -28.27 -46.79
CA GLY A 143 7.75 -28.03 -48.23
C GLY A 143 6.55 -28.56 -49.01
N ALA A 144 5.48 -28.99 -48.35
CA ALA A 144 4.21 -29.26 -49.03
C ALA A 144 3.55 -27.95 -49.49
N THR A 145 2.64 -28.04 -50.47
CA THR A 145 1.87 -26.89 -50.98
C THR A 145 0.55 -26.65 -50.25
N ARG A 146 0.27 -27.42 -49.18
CA ARG A 146 -0.98 -27.39 -48.41
C ARG A 146 -0.74 -27.54 -46.92
N CYS A 147 -1.60 -26.95 -46.09
CA CYS A 147 -1.54 -27.13 -44.64
C CYS A 147 -2.12 -28.49 -44.25
N SER A 148 -1.54 -29.16 -43.23
CA SER A 148 -2.19 -30.29 -42.57
C SER A 148 -3.54 -29.91 -41.97
N CYS A 149 -3.68 -28.63 -41.59
CA CYS A 149 -4.86 -28.01 -40.98
C CYS A 149 -6.01 -27.68 -41.89
N GLY A 150 -5.87 -27.85 -43.22
CA GLY A 150 -6.92 -27.51 -44.17
C GLY A 150 -7.32 -26.03 -44.18
N ALA A 151 -6.59 -25.13 -43.48
CA ALA A 151 -6.86 -23.70 -43.46
C ALA A 151 -6.66 -23.04 -44.84
N ASP A 152 -5.80 -23.63 -45.66
CA ASP A 152 -5.64 -23.28 -47.08
C ASP A 152 -6.88 -23.54 -47.93
N ILE A 153 -7.80 -24.38 -47.44
CA ILE A 153 -9.07 -24.74 -48.11
C ILE A 153 -10.26 -24.04 -47.44
N ALA A 154 -10.30 -24.03 -46.10
CA ALA A 154 -11.46 -23.57 -45.33
C ALA A 154 -11.34 -22.12 -44.81
N GLY A 155 -10.18 -21.47 -44.96
CA GLY A 155 -9.89 -20.16 -44.36
C GLY A 155 -9.62 -20.19 -42.86
N GLU A 156 -9.97 -21.29 -42.18
CA GLU A 156 -9.70 -21.57 -40.77
C GLU A 156 -9.24 -23.03 -40.57
N PRO A 157 -8.47 -23.34 -39.51
CA PRO A 157 -8.08 -24.71 -39.20
C PRO A 157 -9.30 -25.62 -39.00
N ILE A 158 -9.42 -26.70 -39.75
CA ILE A 158 -10.58 -27.62 -39.67
C ILE A 158 -10.51 -28.62 -38.52
N TYR A 159 -9.37 -28.69 -37.81
CA TYR A 159 -9.22 -29.44 -36.57
C TYR A 159 -9.07 -28.48 -35.39
N GLU A 160 -9.61 -28.89 -34.25
CA GLU A 160 -9.68 -28.13 -32.98
C GLU A 160 -10.75 -27.03 -32.96
N ARG A 161 -11.93 -27.37 -32.41
CA ARG A 161 -12.78 -26.42 -31.66
C ARG A 161 -12.54 -26.64 -30.18
#